data_AF-A0AAD9QN86-F1
#
_entry.id   AF-A0AAD9QN86-F1
#
_cell.length_a   1.000
_cell.length_b   1.000
_cell.length_c   1.000
_cell.angle_alpha   90.00
_cell.angle_beta   90.00
_cell.angle_gamma   90.00
#
_symmetry.space_group_name_H-M   'P 1'
#
loop_
_entity.id
_entity.type
_entity.pdbx_description
1 polymer ?
#
loop_
_entity_poly.entity_id
_entity_poly.type
_entity_poly.pdbx_seq_one_letter_code
_entity_poly.pdbx_strand_id
1 'polypeptide(L)'
;GYFKGMHYDSDRPPHKMFKNNISSTDFCLTDRMWRKIQREFGGSTGHTFDLMSLDSNVPKDCFGNSLPHFTPVPFPGSAGVNFFAQDLTTFEPLMQCPYVFPPPVLVSPVLSYL
;
A
#
# COMPACT_ATOMS: atom_id res chain seq x y z
N GLY A 1 5.24 -25.22 -15.29
CA GLY A 1 4.09 -25.57 -14.43
C GLY A 1 2.83 -25.78 -15.25
N TYR A 2 1.80 -26.41 -14.66
CA TYR A 2 0.48 -26.59 -15.26
C TYR A 2 -0.60 -25.97 -14.36
N PHE A 3 -1.47 -25.15 -14.92
CA PHE A 3 -2.63 -24.59 -14.21
C PHE A 3 -3.84 -24.54 -15.14
N LYS A 4 -4.98 -25.09 -14.69
CA LYS A 4 -6.21 -25.21 -15.50
C LYS A 4 -5.97 -25.78 -16.92
N GLY A 5 -5.09 -26.76 -17.04
CA GLY A 5 -4.80 -27.46 -18.30
C GLY A 5 -3.87 -26.73 -19.27
N MET A 6 -3.33 -25.55 -18.91
CA MET A 6 -2.37 -24.81 -19.74
C MET A 6 -0.94 -24.99 -19.21
N HIS A 7 0.00 -25.30 -20.10
CA HIS A 7 1.44 -25.42 -19.80
C HIS A 7 2.14 -24.05 -19.86
N TYR A 8 3.07 -23.79 -18.94
CA TYR A 8 3.91 -22.59 -18.96
C TYR A 8 5.32 -22.86 -18.41
N ASP A 9 6.33 -22.19 -18.96
CA ASP A 9 7.76 -22.35 -18.61
C ASP A 9 8.17 -21.58 -17.33
N SER A 10 7.38 -21.72 -16.27
CA SER A 10 7.70 -21.19 -14.95
C SER A 10 7.14 -22.10 -13.87
N ASP A 11 7.72 -22.04 -12.67
CA ASP A 11 7.15 -22.68 -11.48
C ASP A 11 5.95 -21.90 -10.92
N ARG A 12 5.76 -20.65 -11.35
CA ARG A 12 4.64 -19.79 -10.93
C ARG A 12 3.66 -19.58 -12.07
N PRO A 13 2.34 -19.71 -11.83
CA PRO A 13 1.33 -19.54 -12.89
C PRO A 13 1.43 -18.16 -13.54
N PRO A 14 1.22 -18.08 -14.88
CA PRO A 14 1.47 -16.87 -15.62
C PRO A 14 0.55 -15.77 -15.13
N HIS A 15 1.14 -14.71 -14.57
CA HIS A 15 0.45 -13.50 -14.10
C HIS A 15 -0.57 -12.95 -15.12
N LYS A 16 -0.33 -13.19 -16.42
CA LYS A 16 -1.19 -12.77 -17.53
C LYS A 16 -2.58 -13.43 -17.58
N MET A 17 -2.79 -14.60 -16.96
CA MET A 17 -4.10 -15.29 -16.96
C MET A 17 -5.02 -14.91 -15.79
N PHE A 18 -4.55 -14.17 -14.78
CA PHE A 18 -5.40 -13.68 -13.67
C PHE A 18 -5.84 -12.23 -13.89
N LYS A 19 -6.34 -11.92 -15.09
CA LYS A 19 -6.56 -10.53 -15.52
C LYS A 19 -7.60 -9.73 -14.73
N ASN A 20 -8.41 -10.35 -13.85
CA ASN A 20 -9.55 -9.70 -13.20
C ASN A 20 -9.74 -10.05 -11.70
N ASN A 21 -8.76 -10.65 -11.02
CA ASN A 21 -8.86 -10.86 -9.57
C ASN A 21 -8.17 -9.73 -8.81
N ILE A 22 -8.50 -8.47 -9.15
CA ILE A 22 -8.17 -7.33 -8.29
C ILE A 22 -9.02 -7.54 -7.04
N SER A 23 -8.38 -8.00 -5.97
CA SER A 23 -9.05 -8.18 -4.69
C SER A 23 -9.61 -6.82 -4.25
N SER A 24 -10.67 -6.81 -3.46
CA SER A 24 -11.11 -5.58 -2.77
C SER A 24 -10.05 -5.03 -1.81
N THR A 25 -8.90 -5.70 -1.66
CA THR A 25 -7.71 -5.24 -0.94
C THR A 25 -6.68 -4.56 -1.84
N ASP A 26 -6.84 -4.63 -3.17
CA ASP A 26 -5.90 -4.07 -4.16
C ASP A 26 -6.33 -2.67 -4.65
N PHE A 27 -7.20 -1.98 -3.90
CA PHE A 27 -7.54 -0.59 -4.20
C PHE A 27 -6.29 0.28 -4.02
N CYS A 28 -5.75 0.77 -5.12
CA CYS A 28 -4.66 1.73 -5.11
C CYS A 28 -5.01 2.94 -5.99
N LEU A 29 -4.34 4.05 -5.72
CA LEU A 29 -4.39 5.18 -6.62
C LEU A 29 -3.61 4.88 -7.90
N THR A 30 -4.07 5.45 -9.01
CA THR A 30 -3.21 5.51 -10.20
C THR A 30 -1.99 6.40 -9.95
N ASP A 31 -0.86 6.14 -10.60
CA ASP A 31 0.36 6.97 -10.49
C ASP A 31 0.09 8.45 -10.74
N ARG A 32 -0.83 8.78 -11.65
CA ARG A 32 -1.24 10.16 -11.94
C ARG A 32 -1.92 10.78 -10.73
N MET A 33 -2.82 10.06 -10.06
CA MET A 33 -3.53 10.55 -8.89
C MET A 33 -2.59 10.65 -7.69
N TRP A 34 -1.72 9.65 -7.49
CA TRP A 34 -0.71 9.70 -6.43
C TRP A 34 0.20 10.92 -6.56
N ARG A 35 0.75 11.19 -7.75
CA ARG A 35 1.55 12.41 -7.99
C ARG A 35 0.78 13.71 -7.75
N LYS A 36 -0.53 13.71 -7.99
CA LYS A 36 -1.39 14.86 -7.69
C LYS A 36 -1.49 15.06 -6.18
N ILE A 37 -1.80 14.00 -5.45
CA ILE A 37 -1.93 14.04 -3.99
C ILE A 37 -0.61 14.40 -3.32
N GLN A 38 0.50 13.76 -3.73
CA GLN A 38 1.84 14.08 -3.22
C GLN A 38 2.17 15.57 -3.36
N ARG A 39 1.84 16.18 -4.50
CA ARG A 39 2.11 17.60 -4.78
C ARG A 39 1.18 18.54 -4.00
N GLU A 40 -0.08 18.17 -3.85
CA GLU A 40 -1.11 19.06 -3.28
C GLU A 40 -1.22 18.95 -1.76
N PHE A 41 -0.95 17.77 -1.19
CA PHE A 41 -1.17 17.46 0.23
C PHE A 41 0.07 16.94 0.96
N GLY A 42 1.16 16.63 0.26
CA GLY A 42 2.39 16.11 0.87
C GLY A 42 3.31 17.16 1.50
N GLY A 43 2.98 18.46 1.43
CA GLY A 43 3.84 19.52 1.97
C GLY A 43 5.17 19.66 1.22
N SER A 44 6.22 20.14 1.92
CA SER A 44 7.53 20.43 1.30
C SER A 44 8.36 19.17 1.03
N THR A 45 8.14 18.11 1.79
CA THR A 45 8.90 16.84 1.70
C THR A 45 8.10 15.72 1.03
N GLY A 46 6.79 15.91 0.84
CA GLY A 46 5.89 14.86 0.38
C GLY A 46 5.35 14.00 1.52
N HIS A 47 4.35 13.17 1.24
CA HIS A 47 3.93 12.14 2.19
C HIS A 47 5.08 11.20 2.51
N THR A 48 5.23 10.86 3.79
CA THR A 48 6.40 10.13 4.32
C THR A 48 6.08 8.71 4.78
N PHE A 49 4.79 8.36 4.90
CA PHE A 49 4.36 7.08 5.43
C PHE A 49 2.99 6.69 4.85
N ASP A 50 2.79 5.42 4.47
CA ASP A 50 1.46 4.89 4.14
C ASP A 50 0.89 4.07 5.29
N LEU A 51 -0.22 4.52 5.87
CA LEU A 51 -0.84 3.86 7.00
C LEU A 51 -1.55 2.55 6.62
N MET A 52 -1.85 2.30 5.35
CA MET A 52 -2.54 1.09 4.93
C MET A 52 -2.28 0.76 3.46
N SER A 53 -1.23 -0.03 3.21
CA SER A 53 -0.92 -0.56 1.89
C SER A 53 -0.46 -2.01 1.93
N LEU A 54 -0.49 -2.66 0.77
CA LEU A 54 0.23 -3.91 0.54
C LEU A 54 1.64 -3.57 0.03
N ASP A 55 2.59 -4.46 0.24
CA ASP A 55 3.95 -4.30 -0.28
C ASP A 55 3.98 -4.21 -1.82
N SER A 56 2.97 -4.76 -2.49
CA SER A 56 2.80 -4.71 -3.95
C SER A 56 2.25 -3.38 -4.48
N ASN A 57 1.58 -2.58 -3.65
CA ASN A 57 0.89 -1.35 -4.07
C ASN A 57 1.26 -0.11 -3.24
N VAL A 58 2.27 -0.23 -2.36
CA VAL A 58 2.79 0.87 -1.56
C VAL A 58 3.20 2.04 -2.46
N PRO A 59 2.73 3.26 -2.18
CA PRO A 59 3.12 4.45 -2.91
C PRO A 59 4.62 4.72 -2.78
N LYS A 60 5.14 5.46 -3.76
CA LYS A 60 6.57 5.81 -3.82
C LYS A 60 6.78 7.29 -3.50
N ASP A 61 7.91 7.59 -2.85
CA ASP A 61 8.41 8.94 -2.66
C ASP A 61 8.83 9.58 -4.00
N CYS A 62 9.29 10.84 -3.94
CA CYS A 62 9.78 11.56 -5.12
C CYS A 62 11.10 11.00 -5.70
N PHE A 63 11.80 10.16 -4.95
CA PHE A 63 13.02 9.46 -5.38
C PHE A 63 12.72 8.06 -5.95
N GLY A 64 11.47 7.61 -5.88
CA GLY A 64 11.02 6.30 -6.37
C GLY A 64 11.15 5.16 -5.36
N ASN A 65 11.50 5.44 -4.11
CA ASN A 65 11.52 4.46 -3.03
C ASN A 65 10.11 4.24 -2.49
N SER A 66 9.78 3.01 -2.11
CA SER A 66 8.53 2.74 -1.41
C SER A 66 8.51 3.47 -0.06
N LEU A 67 7.36 4.07 0.28
CA LEU A 67 7.17 4.62 1.61
C LEU A 67 7.22 3.51 2.68
N PRO A 68 7.74 3.80 3.89
CA PRO A 68 7.43 3.00 5.06
C PRO A 68 5.91 2.86 5.21
N HIS A 69 5.44 1.66 5.57
CA HIS A 69 4.00 1.42 5.59
C HIS A 69 3.57 0.31 6.56
N PHE A 70 2.28 0.32 6.90
CA PHE A 70 1.64 -0.82 7.56
C PHE A 70 0.90 -1.70 6.55
N THR A 71 0.98 -3.01 6.79
CA THR A 71 0.41 -4.06 5.94
C THR A 71 -0.51 -4.98 6.75
N PRO A 72 -1.53 -5.63 6.17
CA PRO A 72 -2.39 -6.55 6.91
C PRO A 72 -1.69 -7.83 7.40
N VAL A 73 -0.59 -8.24 6.75
CA VAL A 73 0.14 -9.47 7.08
C VAL A 73 1.65 -9.22 7.14
N PRO A 74 2.40 -9.87 8.05
CA PRO A 74 3.83 -9.62 8.16
C PRO A 74 4.56 -9.83 6.82
N PHE A 75 5.30 -8.81 6.38
CA PHE A 75 6.10 -8.88 5.16
C PHE A 75 7.45 -8.19 5.33
N PRO A 76 8.55 -8.75 4.77
CA PRO A 76 9.86 -8.11 4.81
C PRO A 76 9.84 -6.75 4.11
N GLY A 77 10.03 -5.67 4.88
CA GLY A 77 10.06 -4.29 4.35
C GLY A 77 8.87 -3.43 4.77
N SER A 78 7.85 -4.01 5.40
CA SER A 78 6.81 -3.25 6.10
C SER A 78 7.32 -2.73 7.45
N ALA A 79 6.80 -1.58 7.89
CA ALA A 79 7.14 -0.97 9.18
C ALA A 79 6.36 -1.60 10.35
N GLY A 80 5.28 -2.32 10.04
CA GLY A 80 4.45 -2.99 11.03
C GLY A 80 3.21 -3.61 10.38
N VAL A 81 2.42 -4.29 11.20
CA VAL A 81 1.17 -4.92 10.76
C VAL A 81 -0.02 -4.32 11.48
N ASN A 82 -1.19 -4.35 10.84
CA ASN A 82 -2.45 -3.89 11.41
C ASN A 82 -2.37 -2.44 11.95
N PHE A 83 -2.63 -1.46 11.08
CA PHE A 83 -2.71 -0.04 11.41
C PHE A 83 -3.42 0.28 12.74
N PHE A 84 -4.55 -0.37 13.02
CA PHE A 84 -5.37 -0.14 14.22
C PHE A 84 -4.75 -0.62 15.53
N ALA A 85 -3.63 -1.33 15.47
CA ALA A 85 -2.89 -1.80 16.64
C ALA A 85 -1.59 -0.99 16.89
N GLN A 86 -1.31 0.04 16.09
CA GLN A 86 -0.04 0.76 16.12
C GLN A 86 -0.14 2.07 16.92
N ASP A 87 0.77 2.28 17.85
CA ASP A 87 0.96 3.62 18.45
C ASP A 87 1.75 4.50 17.46
N LEU A 88 1.02 5.38 16.76
CA LEU A 88 1.59 6.23 15.71
C LEU A 88 2.68 7.19 16.23
N THR A 89 2.68 7.51 17.54
CA THR A 89 3.67 8.42 18.14
C THR A 89 5.08 7.81 18.21
N THR A 90 5.18 6.49 18.09
CA THR A 90 6.46 5.76 18.18
C THR A 90 7.25 5.74 16.87
N PHE A 91 6.67 6.25 15.78
CA PHE A 91 7.27 6.21 14.43
C PHE A 91 7.96 7.52 14.03
N GLU A 92 8.08 8.49 14.93
CA GLU A 92 8.91 9.67 14.66
C GLU A 92 10.40 9.30 14.52
N PRO A 93 11.15 9.88 13.56
CA PRO A 93 10.78 10.98 12.67
C PRO A 93 10.18 10.55 11.32
N LEU A 94 9.85 9.27 11.13
CA LEU A 94 9.41 8.73 9.83
C LEU A 94 7.98 9.15 9.47
N MET A 95 7.12 9.38 10.46
CA MET A 95 5.68 9.62 10.26
C MET A 95 5.28 11.12 10.31
N GLN A 96 6.04 12.00 9.66
CA GLN A 96 5.77 13.45 9.64
C GLN A 96 4.57 13.85 8.79
N CYS A 97 4.30 13.14 7.68
CA CYS A 97 3.17 13.42 6.79
C CYS A 97 2.54 12.10 6.31
N PRO A 98 1.81 11.39 7.19
CA PRO A 98 1.20 10.12 6.84
C PRO A 98 0.07 10.28 5.82
N TYR A 99 -0.14 9.23 5.04
CA TYR A 99 -1.21 9.09 4.05
C TYR A 99 -1.97 7.79 4.28
N VAL A 100 -3.26 7.76 3.93
CA VAL A 100 -4.05 6.52 3.96
C VAL A 100 -5.05 6.47 2.82
N PHE A 101 -5.10 5.34 2.12
CA PHE A 101 -6.15 5.02 1.15
C PHE A 101 -6.79 3.68 1.51
N PRO A 102 -7.74 3.68 2.47
CA PRO A 102 -8.24 2.43 2.99
C PRO A 102 -9.21 1.78 1.99
N PRO A 103 -9.35 0.44 2.02
CA PRO A 103 -10.51 -0.22 1.44
C PRO A 103 -11.81 0.45 1.90
N PRO A 104 -12.83 0.62 1.03
CA PRO A 104 -14.03 1.39 1.38
C PRO A 104 -14.73 0.98 2.68
N VAL A 105 -14.70 -0.31 3.03
CA VAL A 105 -15.26 -0.84 4.28
C VAL A 105 -14.53 -0.37 5.55
N LEU A 106 -13.28 0.08 5.42
CA LEU A 106 -12.44 0.54 6.52
C LEU A 106 -12.41 2.07 6.65
N VAL A 107 -13.09 2.83 5.79
CA VAL A 107 -13.13 4.30 5.90
C VAL A 107 -13.64 4.76 7.26
N SER A 108 -14.79 4.27 7.71
CA SER A 108 -15.34 4.67 9.03
C SER A 108 -14.44 4.25 10.20
N PRO A 109 -13.93 3.00 10.27
CA PRO A 109 -12.93 2.62 11.27
C PRO A 109 -11.68 3.50 11.29
N VAL A 110 -11.12 3.86 10.13
CA VAL A 110 -9.94 4.74 10.04
C VAL A 110 -10.24 6.12 10.61
N LEU A 111 -11.39 6.71 10.25
CA LEU A 111 -11.81 8.02 10.77
C LEU A 111 -12.10 8.01 12.27
N SER A 112 -12.48 6.87 12.85
CA SER A 112 -12.66 6.72 14.30
C SER A 112 -11.35 6.49 15.06
N TYR A 113 -10.31 6.01 14.39
CA TYR A 113 -9.01 5.71 15.00
C TYR A 113 -8.07 6.91 15.05
N LEU A 114 -8.07 7.71 13.97
CA LEU A 114 -7.31 8.96 13.84
C LEU A 114 -7.97 10.10 14.64
#